data_AF-A0A9X3RJ36-F1
#
_entry.id   AF-A0A9X3RJ36-F1
#
_cell.length_a   1.000
_cell.length_b   1.000
_cell.length_c   1.000
_cell.angle_alpha   90.00
_cell.angle_beta   90.00
_cell.angle_gamma   90.00
#
_symmetry.space_group_name_H-M   'P 1'
#
loop_
_entity.id
_entity.type
_entity.pdbx_description
1 polymer ?
#
loop_
_entity_poly.entity_id
_entity_poly.type
_entity_poly.pdbx_seq_one_letter_code
_entity_poly.pdbx_strand_id
1 'polypeptide(L)'
;MSESKALPTAMLGYVENLAENIEYSPQSTVSKMVMRAEGVNVVLFSFDEGEELSEHTAAMPVIVQALEGELEITGDGKTVTLHPGGMVHFTTRLPHAVKALTKAKMVLYMMNRPPAN
;
A
#
# COMPACT_ATOMS: atom_id res chain seq x y z
N MET A 1 37.85 14.53 12.36
CA MET A 1 37.44 13.70 11.21
C MET A 1 36.50 12.64 11.76
N SER A 2 35.20 12.79 11.51
CA SER A 2 34.21 11.82 11.98
C SER A 2 34.07 10.76 10.90
N GLU A 3 34.46 9.54 11.20
CA GLU A 3 34.31 8.41 10.29
C GLU A 3 32.82 8.18 10.04
N SER A 4 32.40 8.51 8.82
CA SER A 4 31.14 8.08 8.24
C SER A 4 31.16 6.55 8.16
N LYS A 5 30.67 5.88 9.20
CA LYS A 5 30.43 4.44 9.20
C LYS A 5 29.40 4.17 8.10
N ALA A 6 29.88 3.70 6.95
CA ALA A 6 29.03 3.25 5.87
C ALA A 6 28.03 2.23 6.44
N LEU A 7 26.74 2.54 6.30
CA LEU A 7 25.69 1.58 6.62
C LEU A 7 25.90 0.34 5.73
N PRO A 8 25.77 -0.89 6.27
CA PRO A 8 25.98 -2.09 5.47
C PRO A 8 25.02 -2.12 4.27
N THR A 9 25.56 -2.37 3.08
CA THR A 9 24.86 -2.36 1.78
C THR A 9 23.83 -3.49 1.65
N ALA A 10 23.84 -4.48 2.54
CA ALA A 10 22.85 -5.57 2.56
C ALA A 10 22.26 -5.72 3.97
N MET A 11 20.96 -5.46 4.10
CA MET A 11 20.19 -5.67 5.34
C MET A 11 18.89 -6.40 5.02
N LEU A 12 18.55 -7.41 5.84
CA LEU A 12 17.23 -8.06 5.81
C LEU A 12 16.26 -7.25 6.66
N GLY A 13 15.25 -6.65 6.02
CA GLY A 13 14.08 -6.09 6.69
C GLY A 13 12.89 -7.06 6.58
N TYR A 14 12.15 -7.27 7.66
CA TYR A 14 10.95 -8.13 7.65
C TYR A 14 9.85 -7.53 8.52
N VAL A 15 8.61 -7.90 8.21
CA VAL A 15 7.41 -7.65 9.01
C VAL A 15 6.70 -8.99 9.09
N GLU A 16 6.53 -9.52 10.31
CA GLU A 16 5.98 -10.87 10.54
C GLU A 16 4.55 -11.00 9.97
N ASN A 17 3.68 -10.03 10.28
CA ASN A 17 2.31 -9.98 9.81
C ASN A 17 1.91 -8.53 9.49
N LEU A 18 1.62 -8.26 8.22
CA LEU A 18 1.21 -6.93 7.77
C LEU A 18 -0.14 -6.51 8.38
N ALA A 19 -1.12 -7.39 8.46
CA ALA A 19 -2.48 -7.05 8.89
C ALA A 19 -2.53 -6.66 10.38
N GLU A 20 -1.68 -7.25 11.22
CA GLU A 20 -1.56 -6.93 12.66
C GLU A 20 -0.90 -5.58 12.93
N ASN A 21 -0.29 -4.95 11.92
CA ASN A 21 0.44 -3.69 12.11
C ASN A 21 -0.44 -2.44 11.97
N ILE A 22 -1.74 -2.59 11.69
CA ILE A 22 -2.70 -1.50 11.60
C ILE A 22 -4.05 -1.92 12.21
N GLU A 23 -4.71 -0.99 12.89
CA GLU A 23 -6.00 -1.19 13.55
C GLU A 23 -7.11 -0.46 12.81
N TYR A 24 -8.31 -1.03 12.82
CA TYR A 24 -9.50 -0.36 12.32
C TYR A 24 -9.83 0.88 13.16
N SER A 25 -10.27 1.94 12.49
CA SER A 25 -10.83 3.13 13.13
C SER A 25 -12.29 3.28 12.69
N PRO A 26 -13.26 3.50 13.61
CA PRO A 26 -14.66 3.69 13.24
C PRO A 26 -14.85 4.85 12.26
N GLN A 27 -15.66 4.64 11.23
CA GLN A 27 -16.06 5.64 10.21
C GLN A 27 -14.86 6.40 9.64
N SER A 28 -13.78 5.67 9.35
CA SER A 28 -12.53 6.29 8.95
C SER A 28 -11.65 5.36 8.12
N THR A 29 -10.90 5.99 7.22
CA THR A 29 -9.71 5.40 6.60
C THR A 29 -8.46 5.88 7.34
N VAL A 30 -7.64 4.96 7.83
CA VAL A 30 -6.33 5.28 8.42
C VAL A 30 -5.21 4.58 7.65
N SER A 31 -4.02 5.20 7.66
CA SER A 31 -2.85 4.65 7.01
C SER A 31 -1.62 4.71 7.91
N LYS A 32 -0.69 3.77 7.71
CA LYS A 32 0.55 3.66 8.47
C LYS A 32 1.68 3.18 7.57
N MET A 33 2.76 3.95 7.49
CA MET A 33 3.96 3.47 6.81
C MET A 33 4.69 2.45 7.69
N VAL A 34 4.89 1.24 7.17
CA VAL A 34 5.51 0.13 7.92
C VAL A 34 6.92 -0.19 7.47
N MET A 35 7.29 0.17 6.24
CA MET A 35 8.64 -0.03 5.75
C MET A 35 9.03 1.06 4.75
N ARG A 36 10.28 1.54 4.89
CA ARG A 36 11.01 2.27 3.85
C ARG A 36 12.24 1.44 3.52
N ALA A 37 12.28 0.90 2.32
CA ALA A 37 13.34 0.02 1.86
C ALA A 37 13.87 0.49 0.51
N GLU A 38 15.01 -0.07 0.11
CA GLU A 38 15.58 0.19 -1.20
C GLU A 38 14.61 -0.25 -2.30
N GLY A 39 14.17 0.70 -3.13
CA GLY A 39 13.24 0.45 -4.24
C GLY A 39 11.76 0.35 -3.88
N VAL A 40 11.39 0.31 -2.59
CA VAL A 40 9.98 0.15 -2.18
C VAL A 40 9.65 0.85 -0.87
N ASN A 41 8.52 1.55 -0.84
CA ASN A 41 7.86 1.95 0.40
C ASN A 41 6.61 1.09 0.59
N VAL A 42 6.38 0.64 1.81
CA VAL A 42 5.22 -0.19 2.17
C VAL A 42 4.34 0.57 3.15
N VAL A 43 3.09 0.77 2.76
CA VAL A 43 2.08 1.50 3.56
C VAL A 43 0.89 0.59 3.76
N LEU A 44 0.41 0.49 4.99
CA LEU A 44 -0.84 -0.17 5.30
C LEU A 44 -1.98 0.83 5.32
N PHE A 45 -3.15 0.36 4.93
CA PHE A 45 -4.40 1.06 5.08
C PHE A 45 -5.41 0.14 5.76
N SER A 46 -6.25 0.72 6.62
CA SER A 46 -7.44 0.07 7.13
C SER A 46 -8.64 0.98 6.93
N PHE A 47 -9.75 0.37 6.56
CA PHE A 47 -11.00 1.00 6.22
C PHE A 47 -12.10 0.46 7.11
N ASP A 48 -12.97 1.34 7.60
CA ASP A 48 -14.29 0.89 8.03
C ASP A 48 -15.16 0.53 6.81
N GLU A 49 -16.25 -0.19 7.03
CA GLU A 49 -17.18 -0.55 5.96
C GLU A 49 -17.76 0.69 5.27
N GLY A 50 -17.69 0.72 3.94
CA GLY A 50 -18.19 1.82 3.12
C GLY A 50 -17.20 2.99 2.94
N GLU A 51 -16.09 3.02 3.67
CA GLU A 51 -15.05 4.02 3.52
C GLU A 51 -14.27 3.83 2.20
N GLU A 52 -13.73 4.93 1.68
CA GLU A 52 -13.02 4.93 0.40
C GLU A 52 -11.81 5.86 0.35
N LEU A 53 -10.87 5.52 -0.52
CA LEU A 53 -10.00 6.48 -1.17
C LEU A 53 -10.66 6.86 -2.50
N SER A 54 -11.20 8.07 -2.55
CA SER A 54 -11.76 8.64 -3.77
C SER A 54 -10.71 8.68 -4.89
N GLU A 55 -11.17 8.89 -6.13
CA GLU A 55 -10.31 8.82 -7.31
C GLU A 55 -9.08 9.72 -7.17
N HIS A 56 -7.90 9.11 -7.35
CA HIS A 56 -6.62 9.79 -7.27
C HIS A 56 -5.60 9.12 -8.21
N THR A 57 -4.39 9.68 -8.23
CA THR A 57 -3.28 9.14 -9.02
C THR A 57 -2.02 9.01 -8.17
N ALA A 58 -1.18 8.03 -8.51
CA ALA A 58 0.15 7.89 -7.92
C ALA A 58 1.23 8.38 -8.90
N ALA A 59 2.25 9.08 -8.39
CA ALA A 59 3.36 9.59 -9.21
C ALA A 59 4.34 8.50 -9.69
N MET A 60 4.12 7.25 -9.29
CA MET A 60 4.94 6.07 -9.57
C MET A 60 4.05 4.83 -9.67
N PRO A 61 4.56 3.71 -10.21
CA PRO A 61 3.83 2.45 -10.21
C PRO A 61 3.57 1.98 -8.78
N VAL A 62 2.37 1.44 -8.55
CA VAL A 62 1.98 0.93 -7.24
C VAL A 62 1.27 -0.42 -7.36
N ILE A 63 1.39 -1.21 -6.31
CA ILE A 63 0.65 -2.46 -6.14
C ILE A 63 -0.22 -2.31 -4.90
N VAL A 64 -1.49 -2.69 -5.00
CA VAL A 64 -2.42 -2.82 -3.88
C VAL A 64 -2.76 -4.28 -3.69
N GLN A 65 -2.64 -4.78 -2.47
CA GLN A 65 -3.03 -6.15 -2.11
C GLN A 65 -3.97 -6.13 -0.91
N ALA A 66 -5.08 -6.85 -1.01
CA ALA A 66 -6.01 -7.03 0.09
C ALA A 66 -5.44 -8.02 1.11
N LEU A 67 -5.48 -7.63 2.39
CA LEU A 67 -5.02 -8.44 3.52
C LEU A 67 -6.19 -9.03 4.31
N GLU A 68 -7.26 -8.23 4.49
CA GLU A 68 -8.49 -8.61 5.17
C GLU A 68 -9.68 -7.94 4.48
N GLY A 69 -10.87 -8.54 4.57
CA GLY A 69 -12.10 -8.00 4.03
C GLY A 69 -12.15 -7.95 2.50
N GLU A 70 -13.13 -7.21 1.99
CA GLU A 70 -13.38 -7.05 0.56
C GLU A 70 -13.18 -5.59 0.12
N LEU A 71 -12.41 -5.39 -0.94
CA LEU A 71 -12.11 -4.07 -1.51
C LEU A 71 -12.58 -4.02 -2.96
N GLU A 72 -13.42 -3.06 -3.29
CA GLU A 72 -13.74 -2.71 -4.65
C GLU A 72 -12.71 -1.72 -5.18
N ILE A 73 -12.11 -2.06 -6.31
CA ILE A 73 -11.07 -1.29 -6.96
C ILE A 73 -11.56 -0.86 -8.33
N THR A 74 -11.49 0.45 -8.61
CA THR A 74 -11.86 0.99 -9.92
C THR A 74 -10.66 1.68 -10.57
N GLY A 75 -10.43 1.43 -11.86
CA GLY A 75 -9.38 2.05 -12.66
C GLY A 75 -9.38 1.50 -14.10
N ASP A 76 -8.90 2.29 -15.07
CA ASP A 76 -8.90 1.90 -16.50
C ASP A 76 -10.31 1.50 -17.02
N GLY A 77 -11.36 2.15 -16.51
CA GLY A 77 -12.75 1.82 -16.86
C GLY A 77 -13.22 0.43 -16.40
N LYS A 78 -12.45 -0.22 -15.53
CA LYS A 78 -12.76 -1.55 -14.96
C LYS A 78 -12.95 -1.43 -13.46
N THR A 79 -13.84 -2.26 -12.94
CA THR A 79 -14.04 -2.44 -11.50
C THR A 79 -13.82 -3.90 -11.16
N VAL A 80 -13.02 -4.16 -10.12
CA VAL A 80 -12.70 -5.51 -9.64
C VAL A 80 -12.83 -5.56 -8.12
N THR A 81 -13.32 -6.68 -7.59
CA THR A 81 -13.38 -6.93 -6.15
C THR A 81 -12.20 -7.79 -5.73
N LEU A 82 -11.37 -7.25 -4.83
CA LEU A 82 -10.29 -7.96 -4.19
C LEU A 82 -10.76 -8.61 -2.89
N HIS A 83 -10.48 -9.90 -2.77
CA HIS A 83 -10.58 -10.67 -1.53
C HIS A 83 -9.18 -10.84 -0.93
N PRO A 84 -9.04 -11.26 0.35
CA PRO A 84 -7.74 -11.44 0.99
C PRO A 84 -6.79 -12.30 0.14
N GLY A 85 -5.58 -11.79 -0.10
CA GLY A 85 -4.57 -12.40 -0.98
C GLY A 85 -4.62 -11.91 -2.43
N GLY A 86 -5.72 -11.29 -2.87
CA GLY A 86 -5.86 -10.69 -4.19
C GLY A 86 -5.08 -9.38 -4.33
N MET A 87 -4.63 -9.06 -5.54
CA MET A 87 -3.82 -7.87 -5.82
C MET A 87 -4.18 -7.20 -7.16
N VAL A 88 -3.91 -5.91 -7.23
CA VAL A 88 -3.91 -5.12 -8.47
C VAL A 88 -2.61 -4.34 -8.62
N HIS A 89 -2.30 -3.94 -9.84
CA HIS A 89 -1.21 -3.05 -10.17
C HIS A 89 -1.75 -1.84 -10.92
N PHE A 90 -1.27 -0.65 -10.55
CA PHE A 90 -1.53 0.59 -11.27
C PHE A 90 -0.23 1.14 -11.84
N THR A 91 -0.24 1.46 -13.13
CA THR A 91 0.85 2.19 -13.77
C THR A 91 0.88 3.64 -13.25
N THR A 92 2.04 4.28 -13.39
CA THR A 92 2.23 5.70 -13.07
C THR A 92 1.10 6.56 -13.62
N ARG A 93 0.54 7.41 -12.75
CA ARG A 93 -0.51 8.39 -13.06
C ARG A 93 -1.83 7.81 -13.58
N LEU A 94 -2.05 6.49 -13.51
CA LEU A 94 -3.36 5.90 -13.80
C LEU A 94 -4.37 6.35 -12.71
N PRO A 95 -5.50 7.00 -13.06
CA PRO A 95 -6.55 7.29 -12.08
C PRO A 95 -7.17 6.02 -11.53
N HIS A 96 -7.33 5.97 -10.21
CA HIS A 96 -7.93 4.83 -9.52
C HIS A 96 -8.60 5.23 -8.21
N ALA A 97 -9.57 4.42 -7.80
CA ALA A 97 -10.28 4.54 -6.53
C ALA A 97 -10.31 3.19 -5.80
N VAL A 98 -10.39 3.24 -4.47
CA VAL A 98 -10.44 2.06 -3.60
C VAL A 98 -11.59 2.24 -2.62
N LYS A 99 -12.51 1.29 -2.56
CA LYS A 99 -13.65 1.32 -1.64
C LYS A 99 -13.73 0.02 -0.84
N ALA A 100 -13.98 0.14 0.45
CA ALA A 100 -14.17 -0.99 1.34
C ALA A 100 -15.64 -1.46 1.30
N LEU A 101 -15.87 -2.67 0.80
CA LEU A 101 -17.20 -3.29 0.80
C LEU A 101 -17.55 -3.89 2.18
N THR A 102 -16.52 -4.30 2.92
CA THR A 102 -16.57 -4.65 4.34
C THR A 102 -15.46 -3.89 5.05
N LYS A 103 -15.37 -3.98 6.38
CA LYS A 103 -14.12 -3.65 7.08
C LYS A 103 -12.96 -4.39 6.40
N ALA A 104 -11.95 -3.65 5.98
CA ALA A 104 -10.88 -4.19 5.15
C ALA A 104 -9.52 -3.57 5.47
N LYS A 105 -8.46 -4.36 5.28
CA LYS A 105 -7.07 -3.91 5.33
C LYS A 105 -6.39 -4.20 4.01
N MET A 106 -5.53 -3.28 3.58
CA MET A 106 -4.67 -3.50 2.42
C MET A 106 -3.24 -3.04 2.68
N VAL A 107 -2.34 -3.57 1.89
CA VAL A 107 -0.98 -3.07 1.75
C VAL A 107 -0.82 -2.40 0.39
N LEU A 108 -0.20 -1.24 0.40
CA LEU A 108 0.25 -0.48 -0.76
C LEU A 108 1.77 -0.59 -0.84
N TYR A 109 2.26 -1.13 -1.97
CA TYR A 109 3.66 -1.10 -2.33
C TYR A 109 3.88 0.02 -3.34
N MET A 110 4.67 1.01 -2.95
CA MET A 110 5.05 2.11 -3.83
C MET A 110 6.45 1.86 -4.37
N MET A 111 6.54 1.71 -5.69
CA MET A 111 7.80 1.40 -6.35
C MET A 111 8.59 2.68 -6.54
N ASN A 112 9.66 2.85 -5.76
CA ASN A 112 10.57 3.97 -5.92
C ASN A 112 11.62 3.57 -6.96
N ARG A 113 11.81 4.42 -7.98
CA ARG A 113 13.00 4.29 -8.81
C ARG A 113 14.22 4.61 -7.92
N PRO A 114 15.20 3.69 -7.79
CA PRO A 114 16.46 4.06 -7.13
C PRO A 114 17.07 5.25 -7.88
N PRO A 115 17.78 6.17 -7.20
CA PRO A 115 18.48 7.25 -7.90
C PRO A 115 19.30 6.65 -9.05
N ALA A 116 19.19 7.26 -10.23
CA ALA A 116 19.99 6.83 -11.37
C ALA A 116 21.47 7.01 -10.98
N ASN A 117 22.22 5.91 -10.94
CA ASN A 117 23.67 5.93 -10.82
C ASN A 117 24.30 6.54 -12.08
#